data_AF-A0A9P5ISM6-F1
#
_entry.id   AF-A0A9P5ISM6-F1
#
_cell.length_a   1.000
_cell.length_b   1.000
_cell.length_c   1.000
_cell.angle_alpha   90.00
_cell.angle_beta   90.00
_cell.angle_gamma   90.00
#
_symmetry.space_group_name_H-M   'P 1'
#
loop_
_entity.id
_entity.type
_entity.pdbx_description
1 polymer ?
#
loop_
_entity_poly.entity_id
_entity_poly.type
_entity_poly.pdbx_seq_one_letter_code
_entity_poly.pdbx_strand_id
1 'polypeptide(L)'
;MVLPAFVFLPLYMYPYNSTSWSTLTTSVVANPELKFHVIVAPNLAFTDPDINYVASVTNLSSYANVLTLGYVYTSYGNRDVLEIEAEIDKYVAWNLPTELPIGGIFFDETPSNNSTFPYMSTLTTYAKTSLGAGKDYIYLNPGVAVDASFYTLADSINIFEESHANFNKTSLSSLDNSLLAKSTYAIHDFTGTITEQTALVNQLASANLAGMLITTQPGYTEWSSLWSSFSSEVNTLNLGNGTGGGGGGGGGGNGGGGNGGHGGGGGGVNNGGHGGHGGGGNNGGHGGDGGYGGDDECDDGDDDDDDDDDDEDDGDDDDDENEDDDEY
;
A
#
# COMPACT_ATOMS: atom_id res chain seq x y z
N MET A 1 -11.94 21.12 -8.53
CA MET A 1 -10.47 20.97 -8.48
C MET A 1 -10.20 19.59 -7.93
N VAL A 2 -9.24 18.88 -8.50
CA VAL A 2 -8.78 17.57 -8.00
C VAL A 2 -7.84 17.82 -6.81
N LEU A 3 -7.99 17.06 -5.72
CA LEU A 3 -7.11 17.18 -4.56
C LEU A 3 -5.74 16.57 -4.85
N PRO A 4 -4.64 17.08 -4.23
CA PRO A 4 -3.35 16.40 -4.28
C PRO A 4 -3.46 14.99 -3.74
N ALA A 5 -2.93 14.01 -4.47
CA ALA A 5 -2.92 12.62 -4.05
C ALA A 5 -1.70 12.33 -3.16
N PHE A 6 -1.84 11.40 -2.20
CA PHE A 6 -0.71 10.87 -1.43
C PHE A 6 -0.31 9.48 -1.94
N VAL A 7 0.94 9.10 -1.67
CA VAL A 7 1.37 7.70 -1.78
C VAL A 7 1.25 7.07 -0.41
N PHE A 8 0.65 5.87 -0.33
CA PHE A 8 0.76 5.06 0.89
C PHE A 8 1.64 3.84 0.65
N LEU A 9 2.28 3.36 1.71
CA LEU A 9 3.21 2.25 1.65
C LEU A 9 3.08 1.38 2.90
N PRO A 10 2.56 0.15 2.78
CA PRO A 10 2.74 -0.90 3.77
C PRO A 10 4.23 -1.27 3.84
N LEU A 11 4.97 -0.70 4.79
CA LEU A 11 6.42 -0.85 4.87
C LEU A 11 6.76 -2.08 5.71
N TYR A 12 6.47 -3.26 5.18
CA TYR A 12 6.65 -4.55 5.86
C TYR A 12 8.02 -5.18 5.61
N MET A 13 8.99 -4.35 5.22
CA MET A 13 10.40 -4.71 5.12
C MET A 13 11.11 -4.37 6.43
N TYR A 14 11.69 -5.36 7.09
CA TYR A 14 12.43 -5.15 8.34
C TYR A 14 13.64 -4.21 8.14
N PRO A 15 13.82 -3.19 8.99
CA PRO A 15 14.90 -2.21 8.81
C PRO A 15 16.24 -2.70 9.40
N TYR A 16 16.86 -3.75 8.83
CA TYR A 16 18.10 -4.34 9.35
C TYR A 16 19.23 -3.35 9.71
N ASN A 17 19.28 -2.20 9.07
CA ASN A 17 20.21 -1.12 9.37
C ASN A 17 19.68 0.23 8.85
N SER A 18 20.45 1.29 9.08
CA SER A 18 20.09 2.67 8.71
C SER A 18 19.86 2.91 7.21
N THR A 19 20.25 2.00 6.32
CA THR A 19 20.05 2.13 4.87
C THR A 19 18.95 1.22 4.31
N SER A 20 18.37 0.33 5.13
CA SER A 20 17.30 -0.60 4.71
C SER A 20 16.10 0.11 4.07
N TRP A 21 15.76 1.32 4.52
CA TRP A 21 14.66 2.14 3.97
C TRP A 21 15.14 3.32 3.12
N SER A 22 16.38 3.28 2.63
CA SER A 22 16.96 4.36 1.80
C SER A 22 16.19 4.63 0.50
N THR A 23 15.56 3.61 -0.08
CA THR A 23 14.67 3.75 -1.25
C THR A 23 13.52 4.71 -0.98
N LEU A 24 12.88 4.60 0.19
CA LEU A 24 11.82 5.49 0.63
C LEU A 24 12.36 6.88 0.96
N THR A 25 13.39 7.00 1.80
CA THR A 25 13.91 8.33 2.21
C THR A 25 14.46 9.13 1.02
N THR A 26 15.09 8.46 0.05
CA THR A 26 15.51 9.11 -1.21
C THR A 26 14.32 9.70 -1.96
N SER A 27 13.20 8.96 -2.01
CA SER A 27 11.98 9.41 -2.70
C SER A 27 11.26 10.52 -1.93
N VAL A 28 11.27 10.45 -0.60
CA VAL A 28 10.74 11.50 0.30
C VAL A 28 11.45 12.83 0.08
N VAL A 29 12.79 12.82 0.02
CA VAL A 29 13.60 14.02 -0.22
C VAL A 29 13.44 14.55 -1.65
N ALA A 30 13.37 13.66 -2.64
CA ALA A 30 13.24 14.05 -4.05
C ALA A 30 11.86 14.64 -4.40
N ASN A 31 10.82 14.36 -3.60
CA ASN A 31 9.44 14.72 -3.87
C ASN A 31 8.79 15.46 -2.70
N PRO A 32 9.19 16.72 -2.41
CA PRO A 32 8.78 17.44 -1.20
C PRO A 32 7.28 17.77 -1.12
N GLU A 33 6.59 17.86 -2.27
CA GLU A 33 5.14 18.13 -2.33
C GLU A 33 4.29 16.85 -2.27
N LEU A 34 4.92 15.68 -2.39
CA LEU A 34 4.24 14.39 -2.23
C LEU A 34 4.20 14.00 -0.75
N LYS A 35 2.99 13.76 -0.25
CA LYS A 35 2.80 13.13 1.07
C LYS A 35 2.93 11.63 0.96
N PHE A 36 3.66 11.05 1.92
CA PHE A 36 3.86 9.62 2.08
C PHE A 36 3.18 9.16 3.37
N HIS A 37 2.19 8.29 3.27
CA HIS A 37 1.55 7.64 4.41
C HIS A 37 2.16 6.24 4.57
N VAL A 38 3.02 6.07 5.57
CA VAL A 38 3.85 4.88 5.74
C VAL A 38 3.28 4.05 6.88
N ILE A 39 2.81 2.85 6.58
CA ILE A 39 2.29 1.93 7.57
C ILE A 39 3.46 1.12 8.12
N VAL A 40 3.65 1.17 9.44
CA VAL A 40 4.71 0.46 10.15
C VAL A 40 4.11 -0.59 11.08
N ALA A 41 4.71 -1.78 11.08
CA ALA A 41 4.30 -2.91 11.91
C ALA A 41 5.52 -3.44 12.68
N PRO A 42 6.00 -2.72 13.72
CA PRO A 42 7.08 -3.22 14.55
C PRO A 42 6.63 -4.47 15.30
N ASN A 43 7.17 -5.62 14.88
CA ASN A 43 6.95 -6.96 15.43
C ASN A 43 5.47 -7.32 15.76
N LEU A 44 4.85 -8.11 14.88
CA LEU A 44 3.46 -8.61 15.00
C LEU A 44 3.16 -9.44 16.27
N ALA A 45 4.14 -9.65 17.15
CA ALA A 45 4.07 -10.48 18.34
C ALA A 45 3.97 -9.67 19.65
N PHE A 46 3.37 -8.47 19.64
CA PHE A 46 3.05 -7.74 20.87
C PHE A 46 4.26 -7.32 21.74
N THR A 47 5.46 -7.28 21.18
CA THR A 47 6.69 -6.85 21.87
C THR A 47 7.06 -5.42 21.53
N ASP A 48 7.87 -4.78 22.37
CA ASP A 48 8.41 -3.44 22.10
C ASP A 48 9.19 -3.40 20.78
N PRO A 49 9.16 -2.26 20.05
CA PRO A 49 9.97 -2.07 18.85
C PRO A 49 11.46 -2.16 19.20
N ASP A 50 12.20 -2.95 18.43
CA ASP A 50 13.65 -3.01 18.60
C ASP A 50 14.35 -1.70 18.16
N ILE A 51 15.64 -1.61 18.47
CA ILE A 51 16.45 -0.42 18.17
C ILE A 51 16.50 -0.06 16.68
N ASN A 52 16.34 -1.06 15.79
CA ASN A 52 16.36 -0.83 14.34
C ASN A 52 15.06 -0.18 13.88
N TYR A 53 13.91 -0.64 14.38
CA TYR A 53 12.62 0.01 14.16
C TYR A 53 12.62 1.42 14.74
N VAL A 54 13.04 1.57 16.00
CA VAL A 54 13.09 2.89 16.68
C VAL A 54 13.91 3.89 15.87
N ALA A 55 15.14 3.53 15.49
CA ALA A 55 16.01 4.42 14.73
C ALA A 55 15.44 4.78 13.35
N SER A 56 14.85 3.81 12.65
CA SER A 56 14.39 3.98 11.27
C SER A 56 13.07 4.76 11.19
N VAL A 57 12.13 4.49 12.10
CA VAL A 57 10.86 5.23 12.20
C VAL A 57 11.10 6.65 12.68
N THR A 58 11.98 6.86 13.66
CA THR A 58 12.39 8.21 14.09
C THR A 58 12.97 9.01 12.92
N ASN A 59 13.83 8.40 12.10
CA ASN A 59 14.36 9.04 10.90
C ASN A 59 13.23 9.42 9.92
N LEU A 60 12.34 8.49 9.60
CA LEU A 60 11.21 8.74 8.69
C LEU A 60 10.28 9.86 9.19
N SER A 61 9.97 9.87 10.49
CA SER A 61 9.09 10.90 11.08
C SER A 61 9.70 12.31 11.08
N SER A 62 11.00 12.45 10.83
CA SER A 62 11.66 13.76 10.76
C SER A 62 11.32 14.55 9.50
N TYR A 63 10.77 13.89 8.48
CA TYR A 63 10.37 14.52 7.22
C TYR A 63 8.93 15.03 7.29
N ALA A 64 8.72 16.32 7.00
CA ALA A 64 7.40 16.97 7.09
C ALA A 64 6.36 16.48 6.04
N ASN A 65 6.80 15.69 5.06
CA ASN A 65 5.94 15.04 4.07
C ASN A 65 5.74 13.54 4.32
N VAL A 66 6.15 13.04 5.49
CA VAL A 66 5.89 11.65 5.91
C VAL A 66 4.91 11.65 7.08
N LEU A 67 3.89 10.80 6.99
CA LEU A 67 2.99 10.42 8.08
C LEU A 67 3.17 8.93 8.33
N THR A 68 3.65 8.56 9.51
CA THR A 68 3.77 7.17 9.95
C THR A 68 2.47 6.73 10.64
N LEU A 69 1.97 5.55 10.30
CA LEU A 69 0.75 4.95 10.85
C LEU A 69 1.07 3.59 11.47
N GLY A 70 0.57 3.33 12.68
CA GLY A 70 0.69 2.01 13.31
C GLY A 70 -0.26 1.01 12.67
N TYR A 71 0.22 -0.19 12.35
CA TYR A 71 -0.58 -1.29 11.82
C TYR A 71 -1.35 -2.02 12.93
N VAL A 72 -2.64 -2.24 12.73
CA VAL A 72 -3.49 -3.05 13.61
C VAL A 72 -4.49 -3.83 12.75
N TYR A 73 -4.57 -5.16 12.84
CA TYR A 73 -5.52 -5.94 12.05
C TYR A 73 -6.80 -6.26 12.82
N THR A 74 -7.94 -6.38 12.12
CA THR A 74 -9.26 -6.60 12.72
C THR A 74 -9.91 -7.94 12.36
N SER A 75 -9.26 -8.75 11.51
CA SER A 75 -9.75 -10.06 11.07
C SER A 75 -11.21 -10.02 10.56
N TYR A 76 -11.51 -9.02 9.74
CA TYR A 76 -12.84 -8.78 9.16
C TYR A 76 -13.96 -8.68 10.19
N GLY A 77 -13.65 -8.10 11.36
CA GLY A 77 -14.59 -7.89 12.46
C GLY A 77 -14.74 -9.08 13.41
N ASN A 78 -13.89 -10.11 13.29
CA ASN A 78 -13.92 -11.28 14.16
C ASN A 78 -12.96 -11.20 15.35
N ARG A 79 -11.98 -10.29 15.30
CA ARG A 79 -11.02 -10.14 16.39
C ARG A 79 -11.64 -9.35 17.55
N ASP A 80 -11.37 -9.79 18.78
CA ASP A 80 -11.93 -9.19 19.99
C ASP A 80 -11.54 -7.71 20.12
N VAL A 81 -12.50 -6.88 20.53
CA VAL A 81 -12.31 -5.43 20.63
C VAL A 81 -11.25 -5.10 21.67
N LEU A 82 -11.24 -5.78 22.83
CA LEU A 82 -10.31 -5.48 23.91
C LEU A 82 -8.87 -5.87 23.53
N GLU A 83 -8.68 -6.94 22.75
CA GLU A 83 -7.37 -7.30 22.21
C GLU A 83 -6.83 -6.22 21.26
N ILE A 84 -7.70 -5.63 20.45
CA ILE A 84 -7.34 -4.55 19.52
C ILE A 84 -7.05 -3.26 20.30
N GLU A 85 -7.88 -2.91 21.29
CA GLU A 85 -7.65 -1.77 22.17
C GLU A 85 -6.30 -1.89 22.92
N ALA A 86 -5.98 -3.09 23.42
CA ALA A 86 -4.68 -3.36 24.06
C ALA A 86 -3.50 -3.23 23.10
N GLU A 87 -3.68 -3.53 21.80
CA GLU A 87 -2.65 -3.29 20.79
C GLU A 87 -2.49 -1.78 20.49
N ILE A 88 -3.60 -1.05 20.40
CA ILE A 88 -3.60 0.41 20.24
C ILE A 88 -2.88 1.06 21.44
N ASP A 89 -3.09 0.57 22.66
CA ASP A 89 -2.44 1.09 23.86
C ASP A 89 -0.91 0.92 23.81
N LYS A 90 -0.39 -0.13 23.15
CA LYS A 90 1.05 -0.26 22.91
C LYS A 90 1.56 0.81 21.97
N TYR A 91 0.86 1.04 20.86
CA TYR A 91 1.19 2.14 19.98
C TYR A 91 1.13 3.49 20.69
N VAL A 92 0.17 3.71 21.59
CA VAL A 92 0.10 4.92 22.43
C VAL A 92 1.34 5.03 23.33
N ALA A 93 1.73 3.94 23.99
CA ALA A 93 2.90 3.90 24.86
C ALA A 93 4.20 4.19 24.07
N TRP A 94 4.36 3.60 22.89
CA TRP A 94 5.52 3.80 22.02
C TRP A 94 5.53 5.14 21.29
N ASN A 95 4.42 5.88 21.26
CA ASN A 95 4.29 7.12 20.47
C ASN A 95 4.97 8.34 21.12
N LEU A 96 6.23 8.13 21.47
CA LEU A 96 7.21 9.11 21.91
C LEU A 96 8.15 9.46 20.75
N PRO A 97 8.64 10.71 20.66
CA PRO A 97 9.55 11.13 19.58
C PRO A 97 10.85 10.30 19.47
N THR A 98 11.22 9.61 20.54
CA THR A 98 12.46 8.82 20.64
C THR A 98 12.24 7.31 20.51
N GLU A 99 11.00 6.87 20.26
CA GLU A 99 10.65 5.45 20.24
C GLU A 99 9.93 5.10 18.93
N LEU A 100 8.64 5.40 18.81
CA LEU A 100 7.86 5.10 17.61
C LEU A 100 6.87 6.23 17.32
N PRO A 101 7.33 7.38 16.80
CA PRO A 101 6.44 8.47 16.44
C PRO A 101 5.47 8.02 15.34
N ILE A 102 4.18 8.01 15.65
CA ILE A 102 3.07 7.75 14.73
C ILE A 102 2.03 8.87 14.82
N GLY A 103 1.40 9.17 13.69
CA GLY A 103 0.32 10.16 13.59
C GLY A 103 -1.07 9.55 13.43
N GLY A 104 -1.21 8.23 13.58
CA GLY A 104 -2.48 7.54 13.41
C GLY A 104 -2.39 6.02 13.36
N ILE A 105 -3.53 5.38 13.12
CA ILE A 105 -3.67 3.92 13.00
C ILE A 105 -4.17 3.55 11.60
N PHE A 106 -3.52 2.54 11.03
CA PHE A 106 -4.00 1.79 9.88
C PHE A 106 -4.64 0.50 10.40
N PHE A 107 -5.96 0.40 10.26
CA PHE A 107 -6.70 -0.81 10.53
C PHE A 107 -6.72 -1.69 9.29
N ASP A 108 -6.14 -2.88 9.38
CA ASP A 108 -6.12 -3.88 8.33
C ASP A 108 -7.26 -4.88 8.43
N GLU A 109 -7.55 -5.53 7.30
CA GLU A 109 -8.62 -6.53 7.17
C GLU A 109 -9.96 -6.02 7.71
N THR A 110 -10.28 -4.75 7.49
CA THR A 110 -11.50 -4.18 8.06
C THR A 110 -12.74 -4.77 7.39
N PRO A 111 -13.81 -5.05 8.15
CA PRO A 111 -15.03 -5.58 7.56
C PRO A 111 -15.69 -4.55 6.63
N SER A 112 -16.25 -5.03 5.52
CA SER A 112 -16.97 -4.20 4.54
C SER A 112 -18.49 -4.22 4.69
N ASN A 113 -19.03 -5.14 5.50
CA ASN A 113 -20.47 -5.26 5.74
C ASN A 113 -20.98 -4.14 6.64
N ASN A 114 -22.05 -3.46 6.26
CA ASN A 114 -22.62 -2.37 7.04
C ASN A 114 -23.05 -2.76 8.48
N SER A 115 -23.33 -4.04 8.75
CA SER A 115 -23.65 -4.52 10.10
C SER A 115 -22.49 -4.38 11.10
N THR A 116 -21.24 -4.27 10.62
CA THR A 116 -20.05 -4.09 11.46
C THR A 116 -19.70 -2.62 11.72
N PHE A 117 -20.53 -1.68 11.25
CA PHE A 117 -20.33 -0.25 11.52
C PHE A 117 -20.14 0.06 13.02
N PRO A 118 -20.95 -0.48 13.96
CA PRO A 118 -20.73 -0.24 15.38
C PRO A 118 -19.37 -0.73 15.88
N TYR A 119 -18.92 -1.90 15.39
CA TYR A 119 -17.61 -2.47 15.73
C TYR A 119 -16.47 -1.54 15.29
N MET A 120 -16.48 -1.11 14.03
CA MET A 120 -15.47 -0.17 13.52
C MET A 120 -15.59 1.22 14.16
N SER A 121 -16.80 1.66 14.50
CA SER A 121 -17.02 2.94 15.20
C SER A 121 -16.38 2.94 16.58
N THR A 122 -16.50 1.84 17.32
CA THR A 122 -15.84 1.68 18.64
C THR A 122 -14.32 1.79 18.49
N LEU A 123 -13.72 0.98 17.62
CA LEU A 123 -12.27 0.92 17.44
C LEU A 123 -11.66 2.25 16.96
N THR A 124 -12.30 2.89 15.97
CA THR A 124 -11.82 4.17 15.43
C THR A 124 -11.98 5.30 16.45
N THR A 125 -13.03 5.29 17.26
CA THR A 125 -13.21 6.26 18.35
C THR A 125 -12.17 6.06 19.45
N TYR A 126 -11.92 4.80 19.83
CA TYR A 126 -10.89 4.46 20.81
C TYR A 126 -9.51 4.94 20.35
N ALA A 127 -9.08 4.56 19.13
CA ALA A 127 -7.79 4.98 18.58
C ALA A 127 -7.61 6.51 18.57
N LYS A 128 -8.62 7.25 18.09
CA LYS A 128 -8.59 8.73 18.08
C LYS A 128 -8.46 9.31 19.49
N THR A 129 -9.19 8.75 20.44
CA THR A 129 -9.20 9.23 21.83
C THR A 129 -7.88 8.93 22.53
N SER A 130 -7.37 7.71 22.39
CA SER A 130 -6.16 7.25 23.08
C SER A 130 -4.87 7.87 22.53
N LEU A 131 -4.77 8.09 21.21
CA LEU A 131 -3.61 8.77 20.60
C LEU A 131 -3.59 10.29 20.84
N GLY A 132 -4.77 10.88 21.01
CA GLY A 132 -4.93 12.31 21.27
C GLY A 132 -4.84 13.20 20.03
N ALA A 133 -5.06 14.50 20.24
CA ALA A 133 -5.18 15.48 19.16
C ALA A 133 -3.90 15.58 18.30
N GLY A 134 -4.08 15.58 16.97
CA GLY A 134 -2.98 15.68 16.01
C GLY A 134 -2.27 14.36 15.70
N LYS A 135 -2.76 13.24 16.28
CA LYS A 135 -2.29 11.86 16.05
C LYS A 135 -3.46 10.93 15.71
N ASP A 136 -4.54 11.50 15.19
CA ASP A 136 -5.87 10.91 15.06
C ASP A 136 -6.21 10.47 13.64
N TYR A 137 -5.20 10.32 12.77
CA TYR A 137 -5.41 9.85 11.39
C TYR A 137 -5.84 8.38 11.39
N ILE A 138 -7.03 8.09 10.88
CA ILE A 138 -7.55 6.73 10.77
C ILE A 138 -7.58 6.32 9.31
N TYR A 139 -6.98 5.17 9.02
CA TYR A 139 -6.99 4.55 7.70
C TYR A 139 -7.57 3.15 7.83
N LEU A 140 -8.68 2.86 7.12
CA LEU A 140 -9.27 1.52 7.06
C LEU A 140 -8.84 0.81 5.77
N ASN A 141 -8.49 -0.47 5.88
CA ASN A 141 -8.23 -1.32 4.73
C ASN A 141 -9.20 -2.51 4.67
N PRO A 142 -10.33 -2.35 3.99
CA PRO A 142 -11.21 -3.47 3.63
C PRO A 142 -10.77 -4.18 2.33
N GLY A 143 -9.89 -3.59 1.53
CA GLY A 143 -9.52 -4.05 0.18
C GLY A 143 -10.64 -3.98 -0.86
N VAL A 144 -11.85 -3.60 -0.44
CA VAL A 144 -13.07 -3.55 -1.27
C VAL A 144 -13.93 -2.34 -0.90
N ALA A 145 -14.86 -1.97 -1.79
CA ALA A 145 -15.79 -0.88 -1.52
C ALA A 145 -16.68 -1.15 -0.29
N VAL A 146 -16.98 -0.09 0.46
CA VAL A 146 -17.80 -0.10 1.67
C VAL A 146 -18.96 0.87 1.56
N ASP A 147 -19.94 0.73 2.47
CA ASP A 147 -21.04 1.68 2.57
C ASP A 147 -20.52 3.11 2.87
N ALA A 148 -21.22 4.13 2.35
CA ALA A 148 -20.83 5.52 2.50
C ALA A 148 -20.73 5.96 3.98
N SER A 149 -21.45 5.30 4.90
CA SER A 149 -21.34 5.56 6.34
C SER A 149 -19.92 5.33 6.87
N PHE A 150 -19.15 4.35 6.36
CA PHE A 150 -17.79 4.09 6.84
C PHE A 150 -16.84 5.26 6.59
N TYR A 151 -17.15 6.14 5.63
CA TYR A 151 -16.36 7.35 5.37
C TYR A 151 -16.51 8.40 6.49
N THR A 152 -17.44 8.27 7.42
CA THR A 152 -17.43 9.06 8.67
C THR A 152 -16.46 8.49 9.70
N LEU A 153 -16.06 7.22 9.50
CA LEU A 153 -15.10 6.40 10.25
C LEU A 153 -13.71 7.01 10.35
N ALA A 154 -13.22 7.33 9.17
CA ALA A 154 -11.81 7.34 8.86
C ALA A 154 -11.44 8.48 7.93
N ASP A 155 -10.17 8.83 7.88
CA ASP A 155 -9.62 9.86 6.99
C ASP A 155 -9.35 9.29 5.60
N SER A 156 -8.92 8.03 5.52
CA SER A 156 -8.76 7.27 4.28
C SER A 156 -9.31 5.85 4.36
N ILE A 157 -9.75 5.30 3.22
CA ILE A 157 -10.23 3.92 3.11
C ILE A 157 -9.70 3.27 1.84
N ASN A 158 -9.01 2.13 1.97
CA ASN A 158 -8.50 1.36 0.84
C ASN A 158 -9.59 0.44 0.30
N ILE A 159 -10.23 0.90 -0.77
CA ILE A 159 -11.43 0.26 -1.33
C ILE A 159 -11.12 -0.62 -2.54
N PHE A 160 -9.84 -0.79 -2.86
CA PHE A 160 -9.36 -1.70 -3.89
C PHE A 160 -7.97 -2.17 -3.48
N GLU A 161 -7.83 -3.46 -3.27
CA GLU A 161 -6.55 -4.13 -3.08
C GLU A 161 -6.53 -5.38 -3.94
N GLU A 162 -5.93 -5.27 -5.13
CA GLU A 162 -5.81 -6.41 -6.05
C GLU A 162 -4.71 -6.19 -7.09
N SER A 163 -4.35 -7.28 -7.76
CA SER A 163 -3.50 -7.35 -8.93
C SER A 163 -3.96 -6.39 -10.02
N HIS A 164 -2.98 -5.84 -10.72
CA HIS A 164 -3.22 -4.99 -11.88
C HIS A 164 -4.05 -5.70 -12.96
N ALA A 165 -3.96 -7.03 -13.07
CA ALA A 165 -4.74 -7.81 -14.04
C ALA A 165 -6.25 -7.72 -13.80
N ASN A 166 -6.68 -7.56 -12.54
CA ASN A 166 -8.09 -7.43 -12.17
C ASN A 166 -8.54 -5.98 -11.97
N PHE A 167 -7.65 -5.01 -12.13
CA PHE A 167 -8.02 -3.60 -12.09
C PHE A 167 -8.93 -3.24 -13.28
N ASN A 168 -10.13 -2.75 -12.96
CA ASN A 168 -11.07 -2.25 -13.95
C ASN A 168 -11.35 -0.76 -13.74
N LYS A 169 -10.91 0.07 -14.68
CA LYS A 169 -11.10 1.53 -14.64
C LYS A 169 -12.54 2.00 -14.47
N THR A 170 -13.55 1.20 -14.82
CA THR A 170 -14.95 1.62 -14.63
C THR A 170 -15.33 1.72 -13.16
N SER A 171 -14.61 1.07 -12.23
CA SER A 171 -14.81 1.20 -10.79
C SER A 171 -14.59 2.62 -10.27
N LEU A 172 -13.76 3.40 -10.96
CA LEU A 172 -13.51 4.82 -10.62
C LEU A 172 -14.73 5.71 -10.88
N SER A 173 -15.66 5.26 -11.74
CA SER A 173 -16.86 6.03 -12.08
C SER A 173 -18.10 5.63 -11.28
N SER A 174 -18.01 4.56 -10.48
CA SER A 174 -19.16 4.05 -9.70
C SER A 174 -19.30 4.70 -8.31
N LEU A 175 -18.29 5.41 -7.81
CA LEU A 175 -18.35 6.09 -6.52
C LEU A 175 -18.50 7.61 -6.70
N ASP A 176 -19.16 8.23 -5.72
CA ASP A 176 -19.24 9.68 -5.64
C ASP A 176 -17.83 10.29 -5.48
N ASN A 177 -17.59 11.40 -6.17
CA ASN A 177 -16.30 12.09 -6.17
C ASN A 177 -15.84 12.53 -4.76
N SER A 178 -16.78 12.78 -3.85
CA SER A 178 -16.50 13.10 -2.43
C SER A 178 -16.01 11.89 -1.63
N LEU A 179 -16.44 10.68 -1.99
CA LEU A 179 -15.96 9.44 -1.39
C LEU A 179 -14.60 9.07 -1.98
N LEU A 180 -14.40 9.27 -3.30
CA LEU A 180 -13.09 9.08 -3.94
C LEU A 180 -12.00 9.96 -3.32
N ALA A 181 -12.36 11.18 -2.90
CA ALA A 181 -11.47 12.11 -2.18
C ALA A 181 -10.95 11.59 -0.83
N LYS A 182 -11.48 10.47 -0.34
CA LYS A 182 -11.04 9.74 0.87
C LYS A 182 -10.68 8.28 0.57
N SER A 183 -10.77 7.86 -0.68
CA SER A 183 -10.54 6.48 -1.08
C SER A 183 -9.11 6.29 -1.56
N THR A 184 -8.58 5.11 -1.34
CA THR A 184 -7.26 4.70 -1.81
C THR A 184 -7.32 3.37 -2.52
N TYR A 185 -6.36 3.14 -3.42
CA TYR A 185 -6.20 1.92 -4.20
C TYR A 185 -4.78 1.37 -4.02
N ALA A 186 -4.66 0.11 -3.62
CA ALA A 186 -3.44 -0.69 -3.72
C ALA A 186 -3.53 -1.59 -4.95
N ILE A 187 -2.63 -1.40 -5.91
CA ILE A 187 -2.54 -2.20 -7.13
C ILE A 187 -1.20 -2.93 -7.12
N HIS A 188 -1.24 -4.25 -6.96
CA HIS A 188 -0.05 -5.11 -6.95
C HIS A 188 0.13 -5.86 -8.28
N ASP A 189 1.20 -6.65 -8.42
CA ASP A 189 1.51 -7.41 -9.63
C ASP A 189 1.50 -6.57 -10.93
N PHE A 190 1.94 -5.31 -10.84
CA PHE A 190 2.03 -4.45 -12.03
C PHE A 190 3.16 -4.91 -12.96
N THR A 191 2.81 -5.42 -14.14
CA THR A 191 3.79 -5.90 -15.14
C THR A 191 4.04 -4.91 -16.29
N GLY A 192 3.49 -3.70 -16.20
CA GLY A 192 3.62 -2.68 -17.25
C GLY A 192 4.94 -1.92 -17.21
N THR A 193 5.11 -1.07 -18.22
CA THR A 193 6.23 -0.12 -18.37
C THR A 193 6.04 1.13 -17.50
N ILE A 194 7.09 1.95 -17.38
CA ILE A 194 7.01 3.29 -16.75
C ILE A 194 5.89 4.13 -17.39
N THR A 195 5.77 4.11 -18.72
CA THR A 195 4.73 4.88 -19.42
C THR A 195 3.33 4.42 -19.07
N GLU A 196 3.12 3.11 -18.94
CA GLU A 196 1.82 2.56 -18.53
C GLU A 196 1.52 2.87 -17.05
N GLN A 197 2.52 2.82 -16.17
CA GLN A 197 2.36 3.21 -14.77
C GLN A 197 2.02 4.70 -14.66
N THR A 198 2.70 5.56 -15.41
CA THR A 198 2.39 6.98 -15.51
C THR A 198 0.95 7.20 -15.96
N ALA A 199 0.49 6.49 -17.01
CA ALA A 199 -0.89 6.60 -17.48
C ALA A 199 -1.90 6.17 -16.40
N LEU A 200 -1.61 5.11 -15.66
CA LEU A 200 -2.45 4.64 -14.56
C LEU A 200 -2.51 5.64 -13.41
N VAL A 201 -1.37 6.18 -12.97
CA VAL A 201 -1.29 7.25 -11.96
C VAL A 201 -2.13 8.46 -12.38
N ASN A 202 -1.99 8.92 -13.62
CA ASN A 202 -2.78 10.01 -14.18
C ASN A 202 -4.29 9.72 -14.14
N GLN A 203 -4.68 8.48 -14.45
CA GLN A 203 -6.08 8.06 -14.43
C GLN A 203 -6.67 8.07 -13.01
N LEU A 204 -5.94 7.52 -12.03
CA LEU A 204 -6.39 7.48 -10.63
C LEU A 204 -6.47 8.89 -10.03
N ALA A 205 -5.44 9.71 -10.24
CA ALA A 205 -5.44 11.09 -9.76
C ALA A 205 -6.58 11.92 -10.39
N SER A 206 -6.80 11.79 -11.71
CA SER A 206 -7.88 12.50 -12.40
C SER A 206 -9.29 12.11 -11.91
N ALA A 207 -9.43 10.91 -11.34
CA ALA A 207 -10.65 10.44 -10.69
C ALA A 207 -10.83 10.98 -9.25
N ASN A 208 -9.95 11.88 -8.79
CA ASN A 208 -9.95 12.46 -7.45
C ASN A 208 -9.70 11.43 -6.33
N LEU A 209 -8.97 10.35 -6.64
CA LEU A 209 -8.56 9.36 -5.64
C LEU A 209 -7.58 9.99 -4.65
N ALA A 210 -7.82 9.81 -3.35
CA ALA A 210 -7.05 10.44 -2.28
C ALA A 210 -5.60 9.95 -2.25
N GLY A 211 -5.39 8.65 -2.44
CA GLY A 211 -4.06 8.08 -2.42
C GLY A 211 -3.96 6.75 -3.15
N MET A 212 -2.74 6.36 -3.48
CA MET A 212 -2.49 5.17 -4.29
C MET A 212 -1.17 4.50 -3.94
N LEU A 213 -1.11 3.20 -4.20
CA LEU A 213 0.11 2.40 -4.29
C LEU A 213 0.04 1.57 -5.57
N ILE A 214 1.05 1.66 -6.43
CA ILE A 214 1.21 0.77 -7.58
C ILE A 214 2.57 0.10 -7.45
N THR A 215 2.58 -1.23 -7.32
CA THR A 215 3.80 -2.01 -7.13
C THR A 215 3.92 -3.12 -8.17
N THR A 216 5.16 -3.37 -8.61
CA THR A 216 5.48 -4.52 -9.46
C THR A 216 5.55 -5.84 -8.70
N GLN A 217 5.43 -5.78 -7.36
CA GLN A 217 5.54 -6.93 -6.48
C GLN A 217 4.15 -7.52 -6.19
N PRO A 218 4.05 -8.84 -5.92
CA PRO A 218 2.80 -9.47 -5.48
C PRO A 218 2.41 -9.12 -4.04
N GLY A 219 3.31 -8.49 -3.28
CA GLY A 219 3.09 -8.11 -1.89
C GLY A 219 3.97 -6.93 -1.48
N TYR A 220 4.10 -6.72 -0.17
CA TYR A 220 4.66 -5.48 0.40
C TYR A 220 6.01 -5.66 1.12
N THR A 221 6.66 -6.81 0.92
CA THR A 221 7.96 -7.16 1.52
C THR A 221 9.14 -6.91 0.59
N GLU A 222 8.91 -6.30 -0.57
CA GLU A 222 9.95 -5.97 -1.56
C GLU A 222 9.67 -4.61 -2.21
N TRP A 223 10.72 -3.96 -2.69
CA TRP A 223 10.59 -2.71 -3.43
C TRP A 223 10.06 -2.96 -4.84
N SER A 224 9.06 -2.17 -5.24
CA SER A 224 8.68 -2.05 -6.65
C SER A 224 9.87 -1.59 -7.49
N SER A 225 10.11 -2.26 -8.62
CA SER A 225 11.18 -1.85 -9.54
C SER A 225 10.92 -0.47 -10.17
N LEU A 226 9.67 0.01 -10.12
CA LEU A 226 9.24 1.31 -10.63
C LEU A 226 8.98 2.36 -9.51
N TRP A 227 9.33 2.06 -8.26
CA TRP A 227 9.00 2.90 -7.09
C TRP A 227 9.38 4.39 -7.25
N SER A 228 10.59 4.67 -7.74
CA SER A 228 11.09 6.03 -7.90
C SER A 228 10.29 6.80 -8.96
N SER A 229 10.07 6.19 -10.13
CA SER A 229 9.27 6.77 -11.21
C SER A 229 7.81 7.00 -10.81
N PHE A 230 7.22 6.03 -10.10
CA PHE A 230 5.90 6.15 -9.50
C PHE A 230 5.78 7.37 -8.58
N SER A 231 6.69 7.50 -7.61
CA SER A 231 6.68 8.60 -6.65
C SER A 231 6.84 9.96 -7.33
N SER A 232 7.75 10.05 -8.30
CA SER A 232 7.96 11.29 -9.06
C SER A 232 6.76 11.69 -9.90
N GLU A 233 6.05 10.74 -10.51
CA GLU A 233 4.84 11.05 -11.28
C GLU A 233 3.73 11.62 -10.39
N VAL A 234 3.45 11.00 -9.23
CA VAL A 234 2.42 11.50 -8.31
C VAL A 234 2.77 12.93 -7.83
N ASN A 235 4.05 13.19 -7.53
CA ASN A 235 4.52 14.52 -7.17
C ASN A 235 4.33 15.54 -8.30
N THR A 236 4.68 15.18 -9.54
CA THR A 236 4.49 16.04 -10.72
C THR A 236 3.03 16.40 -10.94
N LEU A 237 2.11 15.45 -10.74
CA LEU A 237 0.67 15.71 -10.83
C LEU A 237 0.16 16.68 -9.76
N ASN A 238 0.64 16.54 -8.52
CA ASN A 238 0.26 17.44 -7.43
C ASN A 238 0.69 18.89 -7.72
N LEU A 239 1.87 19.09 -8.33
CA LEU A 239 2.35 20.39 -8.79
C LEU A 239 1.52 20.96 -9.96
N GLY A 240 1.12 20.10 -10.90
CA GLY A 240 0.30 20.47 -12.05
C GLY A 240 -1.14 20.85 -11.69
N ASN A 241 -1.73 20.18 -10.69
CA ASN A 241 -3.08 20.47 -10.22
C ASN A 241 -3.18 21.77 -9.39
N GLY A 242 -2.05 22.28 -8.88
CA GLY A 242 -1.94 23.60 -8.23
C GLY A 242 -1.80 24.78 -9.19
N THR A 243 -1.61 24.53 -10.49
CA THR A 243 -1.49 25.57 -11.52
C THR A 243 -2.61 25.42 -12.54
N GLY A 244 -3.69 26.16 -12.32
CA GLY A 244 -4.72 26.33 -13.34
C GLY A 244 -4.10 26.86 -14.65
N GLY A 245 -4.18 26.04 -15.70
CA GLY A 245 -4.12 26.46 -17.10
C GLY A 245 -2.78 26.95 -17.62
N GLY A 246 -2.11 26.13 -18.45
CA GLY A 246 -0.96 26.60 -19.21
C GLY A 246 -0.28 25.53 -20.03
N GLY A 247 -1.00 24.86 -20.93
CA GLY A 247 -0.35 24.22 -22.07
C GLY A 247 0.37 25.28 -22.90
N GLY A 248 1.62 25.02 -23.27
CA GLY A 248 2.28 25.85 -24.27
C GLY A 248 3.79 25.86 -24.22
N GLY A 249 4.39 24.93 -24.98
CA GLY A 249 5.42 25.29 -25.95
C GLY A 249 6.81 25.61 -25.41
N GLY A 250 7.74 24.70 -25.72
CA GLY A 250 9.16 25.02 -25.75
C GLY A 250 9.43 26.30 -26.57
N GLY A 251 10.24 27.17 -26.00
CA GLY A 251 10.69 28.40 -26.63
C GLY A 251 12.07 28.75 -26.11
N GLY A 252 13.09 28.11 -26.68
CA GLY A 252 14.47 28.52 -26.51
C GLY A 252 14.66 29.92 -27.12
N GLY A 253 14.73 30.94 -26.27
CA GLY A 253 15.10 32.29 -26.65
C GLY A 253 16.60 32.49 -26.53
N ASN A 254 17.34 32.19 -27.60
CA ASN A 254 18.72 32.67 -27.73
C ASN A 254 18.70 34.00 -28.50
N GLY A 255 19.14 35.07 -27.83
CA GLY A 255 19.19 36.41 -28.38
C GLY A 255 20.15 36.53 -29.56
N GLY A 256 19.65 37.11 -30.66
CA GLY A 256 20.38 37.31 -31.90
C GLY A 256 21.30 38.53 -31.90
N GLY A 257 22.12 38.61 -32.95
CA GLY A 257 22.88 39.80 -33.32
C GLY A 257 24.05 39.51 -34.27
N GLY A 258 23.76 39.11 -35.51
CA GLY A 258 24.78 38.89 -36.54
C GLY A 258 24.25 39.18 -37.93
N ASN A 259 24.74 40.25 -38.52
CA ASN A 259 24.33 40.87 -39.78
C ASN A 259 24.99 40.18 -41.00
N GLY A 260 24.29 40.17 -42.15
CA GLY A 260 24.93 40.18 -43.46
C GLY A 260 24.51 39.12 -44.48
N GLY A 261 24.13 39.57 -45.68
CA GLY A 261 24.58 38.94 -46.93
C GLY A 261 23.54 38.27 -47.84
N HIS A 262 23.03 39.06 -48.79
CA HIS A 262 22.73 38.77 -50.21
C HIS A 262 22.50 37.33 -50.72
N GLY A 263 21.46 37.18 -51.56
CA GLY A 263 21.65 36.64 -52.92
C GLY A 263 20.82 35.43 -53.35
N GLY A 264 19.76 35.69 -54.13
CA GLY A 264 19.54 35.08 -55.45
C GLY A 264 19.22 33.58 -55.59
N GLY A 265 17.99 33.30 -56.06
CA GLY A 265 17.80 32.62 -57.34
C GLY A 265 17.62 31.08 -57.36
N GLY A 266 16.39 30.67 -57.70
CA GLY A 266 16.15 29.83 -58.88
C GLY A 266 16.20 28.30 -58.74
N GLY A 267 15.00 27.69 -58.74
CA GLY A 267 14.55 26.68 -59.71
C GLY A 267 15.26 25.32 -59.80
N GLY A 268 14.48 24.23 -59.71
CA GLY A 268 14.94 22.91 -60.19
C GLY A 268 14.07 21.74 -59.76
N VAL A 269 13.19 21.32 -60.66
CA VAL A 269 12.36 20.10 -60.66
C VAL A 269 13.15 18.90 -61.22
N ASN A 270 12.97 17.71 -60.62
CA ASN A 270 12.80 16.37 -61.26
C ASN A 270 12.83 15.30 -60.15
N ASN A 271 11.93 14.32 -60.01
CA ASN A 271 11.25 13.35 -60.89
C ASN A 271 11.97 11.98 -60.96
N GLY A 272 11.16 10.92 -60.79
CA GLY A 272 11.43 9.52 -61.14
C GLY A 272 12.14 8.69 -60.06
N GLY A 273 11.72 7.47 -59.70
CA GLY A 273 10.71 6.58 -60.25
C GLY A 273 11.08 5.12 -59.93
N HIS A 274 10.06 4.24 -59.96
CA HIS A 274 10.12 2.76 -60.06
C HIS A 274 10.78 1.99 -58.91
N GLY A 275 10.39 0.78 -58.51
CA GLY A 275 9.46 -0.28 -58.94
C GLY A 275 9.73 -1.42 -57.93
N GLY A 276 8.77 -2.20 -57.44
CA GLY A 276 8.07 -3.27 -58.16
C GLY A 276 8.13 -4.56 -57.32
N HIS A 277 7.04 -5.34 -57.34
CA HIS A 277 6.89 -6.80 -57.17
C HIS A 277 7.54 -7.49 -55.93
N GLY A 278 6.93 -8.45 -55.24
CA GLY A 278 5.79 -9.33 -55.51
C GLY A 278 6.02 -10.69 -54.81
N GLY A 279 4.93 -11.42 -54.52
CA GLY A 279 4.93 -12.83 -54.13
C GLY A 279 5.13 -13.10 -52.63
N GLY A 280 4.40 -13.99 -51.96
CA GLY A 280 3.45 -15.01 -52.40
C GLY A 280 3.70 -16.32 -51.66
N GLY A 281 2.68 -16.80 -50.92
CA GLY A 281 2.51 -18.20 -50.50
C GLY A 281 3.46 -18.74 -49.42
N ASN A 282 3.20 -19.83 -48.72
CA ASN A 282 2.02 -20.70 -48.56
C ASN A 282 2.39 -21.77 -47.49
N ASN A 283 1.39 -22.39 -46.87
CA ASN A 283 1.41 -23.68 -46.13
C ASN A 283 2.29 -23.79 -44.87
N GLY A 284 1.97 -24.56 -43.85
CA GLY A 284 0.99 -25.62 -43.57
C GLY A 284 1.44 -26.22 -42.21
N GLY A 285 0.58 -26.63 -41.28
CA GLY A 285 -0.25 -27.82 -41.36
C GLY A 285 0.37 -28.96 -40.53
N HIS A 286 -0.45 -29.59 -39.67
CA HIS A 286 -0.22 -30.78 -38.82
C HIS A 286 0.51 -30.53 -37.48
N GLY A 287 0.10 -31.08 -36.33
CA GLY A 287 -0.84 -32.16 -36.01
C GLY A 287 -0.18 -33.13 -35.00
N GLY A 288 -0.96 -33.65 -34.04
CA GLY A 288 -0.56 -34.73 -33.11
C GLY A 288 -0.52 -34.27 -31.65
N ASP A 289 -1.54 -34.51 -30.83
CA ASP A 289 -1.89 -35.77 -30.12
C ASP A 289 -0.75 -36.38 -29.30
N GLY A 290 -1.03 -36.62 -28.02
CA GLY A 290 -0.13 -37.29 -27.08
C GLY A 290 -0.62 -37.21 -25.64
N GLY A 291 -1.84 -37.71 -25.38
CA GLY A 291 -2.24 -38.08 -24.02
C GLY A 291 -1.47 -39.32 -23.56
N TYR A 292 -1.09 -39.33 -22.29
CA TYR A 292 -0.80 -40.53 -21.52
C TYR A 292 -1.61 -40.44 -20.24
N GLY A 293 -2.60 -41.32 -20.14
CA GLY A 293 -3.15 -41.74 -18.86
C GLY A 293 -2.30 -42.87 -18.29
N GLY A 294 -2.27 -42.94 -16.96
CA GLY A 294 -2.62 -44.16 -16.26
C GLY A 294 -2.00 -44.25 -14.87
N ASP A 295 -2.80 -44.22 -13.80
CA ASP A 295 -3.57 -45.33 -13.19
C ASP A 295 -2.66 -46.38 -12.51
N ASP A 296 -2.71 -46.38 -11.17
CA ASP A 296 -2.54 -47.55 -10.30
C ASP A 296 -3.08 -47.20 -8.89
N GLU A 297 -4.21 -47.84 -8.56
CA GLU A 297 -4.84 -47.96 -7.24
C GLU A 297 -4.26 -49.16 -6.46
N CYS A 298 -4.66 -49.28 -5.19
CA CYS A 298 -4.52 -50.40 -4.23
C CYS A 298 -3.18 -50.42 -3.46
N ASP A 299 -3.14 -50.59 -2.14
CA ASP A 299 -3.80 -51.65 -1.38
C ASP A 299 -3.93 -51.28 0.12
N ASP A 300 -4.90 -51.96 0.75
CA ASP A 300 -5.39 -51.87 2.12
C ASP A 300 -4.40 -52.33 3.21
N GLY A 301 -4.71 -52.00 4.47
CA GLY A 301 -4.06 -52.57 5.65
C GLY A 301 -4.55 -51.96 6.96
N ASP A 302 -5.76 -52.33 7.36
CA ASP A 302 -6.21 -52.34 8.76
C ASP A 302 -5.24 -53.20 9.60
N ASP A 303 -5.03 -52.84 10.86
CA ASP A 303 -5.01 -53.79 11.98
C ASP A 303 -5.13 -53.02 13.31
N ASP A 304 -6.08 -53.49 14.10
CA ASP A 304 -6.52 -53.10 15.44
C ASP A 304 -5.54 -53.56 16.54
N ASP A 305 -5.98 -53.35 17.80
CA ASP A 305 -5.57 -53.96 19.07
C ASP A 305 -4.51 -53.16 19.87
N ASP A 306 -4.58 -52.98 21.18
CA ASP A 306 -5.59 -53.04 22.26
C ASP A 306 -4.79 -52.75 23.56
N ASP A 307 -5.51 -52.54 24.68
CA ASP A 307 -5.09 -52.67 26.09
C ASP A 307 -4.23 -51.53 26.71
N ASP A 308 -4.71 -50.72 27.67
CA ASP A 308 -5.25 -50.97 29.04
C ASP A 308 -4.19 -50.81 30.15
N ASP A 309 -4.71 -50.41 31.32
CA ASP A 309 -4.14 -50.36 32.68
C ASP A 309 -3.34 -49.08 33.04
N ASP A 310 -3.94 -48.17 33.82
CA ASP A 310 -4.11 -48.19 35.30
C ASP A 310 -2.79 -47.93 36.05
N ASP A 311 -2.71 -46.82 36.77
CA ASP A 311 -2.63 -46.87 38.24
C ASP A 311 -2.51 -45.47 38.86
N GLU A 312 -3.28 -45.36 39.94
CA GLU A 312 -3.41 -44.30 40.93
C GLU A 312 -2.07 -44.03 41.65
N ASP A 313 -1.86 -42.80 42.13
CA ASP A 313 -1.34 -42.65 43.49
C ASP A 313 -1.79 -41.34 44.14
N ASP A 314 -2.25 -41.51 45.37
CA ASP A 314 -2.93 -40.59 46.27
C ASP A 314 -1.94 -39.74 47.11
N GLY A 315 -2.50 -38.80 47.85
CA GLY A 315 -2.02 -38.42 49.19
C GLY A 315 -1.41 -37.02 49.27
N ASP A 316 -2.13 -36.04 49.80
CA ASP A 316 -2.35 -35.76 51.25
C ASP A 316 -1.38 -34.64 51.68
N ASP A 317 -1.92 -33.44 51.92
CA ASP A 317 -2.16 -32.86 53.25
C ASP A 317 -0.92 -32.10 53.77
N ASP A 318 -1.08 -30.79 53.99
CA ASP A 318 -1.04 -30.25 55.36
C ASP A 318 -1.17 -28.71 55.33
N ASP A 319 -2.17 -28.27 56.09
CA ASP A 319 -2.35 -26.92 56.62
C ASP A 319 -1.10 -26.47 57.41
N ASP A 320 -0.81 -25.17 57.40
CA ASP A 320 -0.54 -24.47 58.67
C ASP A 320 -0.62 -22.95 58.50
N GLU A 321 -1.57 -22.41 59.24
CA GLU A 321 -1.74 -21.01 59.59
C GLU A 321 -0.50 -20.49 60.34
N ASN A 322 -0.12 -19.22 60.14
CA ASN A 322 0.35 -18.41 61.25
C ASN A 322 0.00 -16.94 61.02
N GLU A 323 -0.77 -16.47 61.97
CA GLU A 323 -1.25 -15.11 62.22
C GLU A 323 -0.10 -14.16 62.64
N ASP A 324 -0.33 -12.89 62.33
CA ASP A 324 -0.24 -11.73 63.22
C ASP A 324 1.10 -11.13 63.76
N ASP A 325 0.99 -9.81 63.87
CA ASP A 325 1.60 -8.88 64.82
C ASP A 325 2.93 -8.13 64.51
N ASP A 326 2.71 -6.86 64.14
CA ASP A 326 3.10 -5.65 64.87
C ASP A 326 4.52 -5.06 64.83
N GLU A 327 4.49 -3.73 64.61
CA GLU A 327 5.36 -2.62 65.09
C GLU A 327 6.88 -2.81 65.18
N TYR A 328 7.62 -2.04 64.36
CA TYR A 328 8.24 -0.75 64.76
C TYR A 328 8.87 -0.01 63.56
#